data_AF-A0A8C7XNY4-F1
#
_entry.id   AF-A0A8C7XNY4-F1
#
_cell.length_a   1.000
_cell.length_b   1.000
_cell.length_c   1.000
_cell.angle_alpha   90.00
_cell.angle_beta   90.00
_cell.angle_gamma   90.00
#
_symmetry.space_group_name_H-M   'P 1'
#
loop_
_entity.id
_entity.type
_entity.pdbx_description
1 polymer ?
#
loop_
_entity_poly.entity_id
_entity_poly.type
_entity_poly.pdbx_seq_one_letter_code
_entity_poly.pdbx_strand_id
1 'polypeptide(L)'
;GGCGKSGVFDSVTLRVADPAGRKLIVEFEWARKKVRLFNLYASNVEKERRIFFRSLRPFVTEDSLLVGDLNTVLSPADVSVRNVFKTDFGRQELFSVMMDYNLVDVWRLLNPGKRVFSRRQMVMGVLKWR
;
A
#
# COMPACT_ATOMS: atom_id res chain seq x y z
N GLY A 1 33.13 -8.69 -26.37
CA GLY A 1 32.05 -9.35 -25.63
C GLY A 1 31.59 -8.44 -24.51
N GLY A 2 30.43 -7.79 -24.68
CA GLY A 2 29.89 -6.85 -23.69
C GLY A 2 29.08 -7.57 -22.63
N CYS A 3 29.53 -7.50 -21.37
CA CYS A 3 28.77 -7.94 -20.21
C CYS A 3 27.69 -6.88 -19.88
N GLY A 4 26.56 -6.93 -20.59
CA GLY A 4 25.34 -6.26 -20.14
C GLY A 4 24.70 -7.12 -19.06
N LYS A 5 24.64 -6.65 -17.82
CA LYS A 5 23.74 -7.26 -16.83
C LYS A 5 22.33 -7.12 -17.39
N SER A 6 21.72 -8.23 -17.84
CA SER A 6 20.31 -8.22 -18.23
C SER A 6 19.50 -7.71 -17.04
N GLY A 7 18.74 -6.62 -17.23
CA GLY A 7 17.83 -6.14 -16.21
C GLY A 7 16.91 -7.27 -15.79
N VAL A 8 16.64 -7.39 -14.48
CA VAL A 8 15.67 -8.39 -13.96
C VAL A 8 14.25 -8.10 -14.47
N PHE A 9 14.00 -6.85 -14.88
CA PHE A 9 12.72 -6.35 -15.35
C PHE A 9 12.88 -5.76 -16.74
N ASP A 10 11.91 -6.06 -17.60
CA ASP A 10 11.83 -5.55 -18.97
C ASP A 10 10.78 -4.42 -19.06
N SER A 11 10.84 -3.61 -20.12
CA SER A 11 9.78 -2.65 -20.49
C SER A 11 9.32 -1.68 -19.38
N VAL A 12 10.25 -1.22 -18.54
CA VAL A 12 9.93 -0.33 -17.41
C VAL A 12 9.44 1.04 -17.89
N THR A 13 8.23 1.42 -17.50
CA THR A 13 7.56 2.66 -17.92
C THR A 13 6.96 3.37 -16.71
N LEU A 14 7.29 4.65 -16.53
CA LEU A 14 6.60 5.53 -15.57
C LEU A 14 5.20 5.86 -16.08
N ARG A 15 4.16 5.52 -15.31
CA ARG A 15 2.76 5.79 -15.64
C ARG A 15 2.23 7.05 -14.98
N VAL A 16 2.58 7.26 -13.71
CA VAL A 16 2.16 8.43 -12.94
C VAL A 16 3.26 8.85 -11.99
N ALA A 17 3.55 10.15 -11.94
CA ALA A 17 4.28 10.80 -10.87
C ALA A 17 3.42 11.94 -10.33
N ASP A 18 2.91 11.79 -9.11
CA ASP A 18 2.15 12.83 -8.44
C ASP A 18 3.07 14.00 -8.05
N PRO A 19 2.78 15.25 -8.46
CA PRO A 19 3.58 16.41 -8.10
C PRO A 19 3.75 16.63 -6.59
N ALA A 20 2.77 16.19 -5.78
CA ALA A 20 2.86 16.26 -4.32
C ALA A 20 3.74 15.14 -3.71
N GLY A 21 4.32 14.27 -4.54
CA GLY A 21 5.22 13.19 -4.12
C GLY A 21 4.53 12.03 -3.40
N ARG A 22 3.19 11.92 -3.48
CA ARG A 22 2.43 10.92 -2.70
C ARG A 22 2.12 9.64 -3.46
N LYS A 23 2.32 9.62 -4.78
CA LYS A 23 2.01 8.48 -5.64
C LYS A 23 2.98 8.41 -6.80
N LEU A 24 3.62 7.25 -6.94
CA LEU A 24 4.41 6.88 -8.10
C LEU A 24 3.88 5.55 -8.62
N ILE A 25 3.57 5.48 -9.91
CA ILE A 25 3.10 4.25 -10.57
C ILE A 25 4.09 3.91 -11.67
N VAL A 26 4.70 2.74 -11.56
CA VAL A 26 5.61 2.18 -12.56
C VAL A 26 4.99 0.89 -13.08
N GLU A 27 5.02 0.72 -14.39
CA GLU A 27 4.67 -0.54 -15.03
C GLU A 27 5.95 -1.17 -15.56
N PHE A 28 6.09 -2.48 -15.38
CA PHE A 28 7.22 -3.23 -15.92
C PHE A 28 6.77 -4.65 -16.29
N GLU A 29 7.59 -5.34 -17.04
CA GLU A 29 7.37 -6.74 -17.39
C GLU A 29 8.31 -7.63 -16.57
N TRP A 30 7.74 -8.68 -15.99
CA TRP A 30 8.47 -9.71 -15.27
C TRP A 30 7.84 -11.07 -15.54
N ALA A 31 8.65 -12.07 -15.88
CA ALA A 31 8.17 -13.41 -16.24
C ALA A 31 7.05 -13.39 -17.31
N ARG A 32 7.17 -12.51 -18.31
CA ARG A 32 6.18 -12.29 -19.40
C ARG A 32 4.81 -11.78 -18.92
N LYS A 33 4.73 -11.25 -17.71
CA LYS A 33 3.54 -10.58 -17.17
C LYS A 33 3.81 -9.11 -16.97
N LYS A 34 2.83 -8.28 -17.32
CA LYS A 34 2.85 -6.85 -17.01
C LYS A 34 2.43 -6.66 -15.56
N VAL A 35 3.33 -6.12 -14.75
CA VAL A 35 3.11 -5.83 -13.34
C VAL A 35 3.06 -4.31 -13.17
N ARG A 36 2.15 -3.85 -12.31
CA ARG A 36 2.04 -2.43 -11.97
C ARG A 36 2.36 -2.19 -10.51
N LEU A 37 3.49 -1.53 -10.24
CA LEU A 37 3.92 -1.18 -8.90
C LEU A 37 3.48 0.24 -8.55
N PHE A 38 2.80 0.36 -7.43
CA PHE A 38 2.38 1.62 -6.83
C PHE A 38 3.22 1.84 -5.57
N ASN A 39 3.98 2.93 -5.55
CA ASN A 39 4.56 3.44 -4.32
C ASN A 39 3.69 4.59 -3.79
N LEU A 40 3.09 4.39 -2.62
CA LEU A 40 2.03 5.22 -2.07
C LEU A 40 2.45 5.85 -0.73
N TYR A 41 2.08 7.11 -0.55
CA TYR A 41 2.14 7.82 0.73
C TYR A 41 0.80 8.49 1.00
N ALA A 42 -0.09 7.79 1.72
CA ALA A 42 -1.42 8.27 2.03
C ALA A 42 -1.41 9.26 3.20
N SER A 43 -2.36 10.20 3.20
CA SER A 43 -2.52 11.17 4.28
C SER A 43 -2.97 10.53 5.59
N ASN A 44 -2.56 11.12 6.71
CA ASN A 44 -3.11 10.78 8.03
C ASN A 44 -4.57 11.27 8.17
N VAL A 45 -5.00 12.23 7.34
CA VAL A 45 -6.38 12.75 7.32
C VAL A 45 -7.29 11.78 6.57
N GLU A 46 -8.31 11.27 7.26
CA GLU A 46 -9.20 10.23 6.75
C GLU A 46 -9.94 10.60 5.45
N LYS A 47 -10.47 11.83 5.38
CA LYS A 47 -11.18 12.33 4.19
C LYS A 47 -10.26 12.36 2.97
N GLU A 48 -9.03 12.83 3.14
CA GLU A 48 -8.03 12.88 2.07
C GLU A 48 -7.62 11.48 1.64
N ARG A 49 -7.41 10.57 2.60
CA ARG A 49 -7.07 9.17 2.34
C ARG A 49 -8.14 8.46 1.53
N ARG A 50 -9.44 8.69 1.83
CA ARG A 50 -10.55 8.18 1.02
C ARG A 50 -10.48 8.66 -0.43
N ILE A 51 -10.32 9.97 -0.66
CA ILE A 51 -10.21 10.53 -2.01
C ILE A 51 -8.97 9.96 -2.73
N PHE A 52 -7.85 9.86 -2.00
CA PHE A 52 -6.61 9.32 -2.51
C PHE A 52 -6.74 7.88 -3.00
N PHE A 53 -7.29 6.97 -2.19
CA PHE A 53 -7.48 5.58 -2.59
C PHE A 53 -8.47 5.43 -3.74
N ARG A 54 -9.55 6.22 -3.77
CA ARG A 54 -10.46 6.26 -4.91
C ARG A 54 -9.75 6.65 -6.21
N SER A 55 -8.80 7.60 -6.13
CA SER A 55 -8.00 8.04 -7.29
C SER A 55 -7.08 6.96 -7.87
N LEU A 56 -6.89 5.83 -7.18
CA LEU A 56 -6.08 4.72 -7.66
C LEU A 56 -6.83 3.88 -8.68
N ARG A 57 -8.16 3.77 -8.57
CA ARG A 57 -9.01 2.85 -9.36
C ARG A 57 -8.74 2.86 -10.87
N PRO A 58 -8.57 4.02 -11.55
CA PRO A 58 -8.29 4.02 -13.00
C PRO A 58 -6.99 3.32 -13.39
N PHE A 59 -6.10 3.09 -12.43
CA PHE A 59 -4.79 2.49 -12.64
C PHE A 59 -4.68 1.09 -12.04
N VAL A 60 -5.58 0.64 -11.16
CA VAL A 60 -5.42 -0.69 -10.55
C VAL A 60 -5.79 -1.78 -11.56
N THR A 61 -5.03 -2.87 -11.54
CA THR A 61 -5.25 -4.10 -12.30
C THR A 61 -5.07 -5.29 -11.35
N GLU A 62 -5.44 -6.50 -11.79
CA GLU A 62 -5.21 -7.73 -11.01
C GLU A 62 -3.71 -8.00 -10.74
N ASP A 63 -2.82 -7.58 -11.65
CA ASP A 63 -1.36 -7.67 -11.51
C ASP A 63 -0.73 -6.43 -10.84
N SER A 64 -1.45 -5.80 -9.90
CA SER A 64 -0.98 -4.60 -9.19
C SER A 64 -0.36 -4.92 -7.82
N LEU A 65 0.78 -4.28 -7.55
CA LEU A 65 1.47 -4.30 -6.26
C LEU A 65 1.37 -2.92 -5.61
N LEU A 66 0.63 -2.83 -4.51
CA LEU A 66 0.50 -1.60 -3.73
C LEU A 66 1.45 -1.66 -2.53
N VAL A 67 2.44 -0.76 -2.51
CA VAL A 67 3.43 -0.66 -1.43
C VAL A 67 3.53 0.77 -0.92
N GLY A 68 4.03 0.94 0.31
CA GLY A 68 4.30 2.24 0.91
C GLY A 68 3.57 2.44 2.24
N ASP A 69 3.37 3.70 2.63
CA ASP A 69 2.68 4.06 3.86
C ASP A 69 1.22 4.41 3.57
N LEU A 70 0.32 3.48 3.87
CA LEU A 70 -1.11 3.65 3.67
C LEU A 70 -1.78 4.46 4.80
N ASN A 71 -1.06 4.76 5.88
CA ASN A 71 -1.55 5.46 7.08
C ASN A 71 -2.92 4.95 7.58
N THR A 72 -3.15 3.65 7.44
CA THR A 72 -4.33 2.95 7.96
C THR A 72 -3.97 1.51 8.33
N VAL A 73 -4.82 0.89 9.14
CA VAL A 73 -4.64 -0.46 9.70
C VAL A 73 -5.73 -1.36 9.16
N LEU A 74 -5.38 -2.45 8.47
CA LEU A 74 -6.37 -3.27 7.75
C LEU A 74 -7.17 -4.18 8.68
N SER A 75 -6.55 -4.71 9.73
CA SER A 75 -7.19 -5.66 10.65
C SER A 75 -7.04 -5.24 12.12
N PRO A 76 -7.87 -5.77 13.03
CA PRO A 76 -7.68 -5.59 14.47
C PRO A 76 -6.35 -6.12 15.01
N ALA A 77 -5.68 -7.02 14.27
CA ALA A 77 -4.37 -7.53 14.62
C ALA A 77 -3.24 -6.52 14.31
N ASP A 78 -3.51 -5.52 13.47
CA ASP A 78 -2.58 -4.41 13.16
C ASP A 78 -2.64 -3.28 14.18
N VAL A 79 -3.48 -3.41 15.21
CA VAL A 79 -3.63 -2.43 16.28
C VAL A 79 -3.18 -3.05 17.59
N SER A 80 -2.46 -2.25 18.40
CA SER A 80 -2.08 -2.63 19.75
C SER A 80 -3.29 -3.04 20.59
N VAL A 81 -3.13 -4.03 21.48
CA VAL A 81 -4.20 -4.54 22.36
C VAL A 81 -4.87 -3.43 23.20
N ARG A 82 -4.15 -2.34 23.46
CA ARG A 82 -4.64 -1.19 24.24
C ARG A 82 -5.28 -0.10 23.39
N ASN A 83 -5.35 -0.27 22.07
CA ASN A 83 -5.94 0.69 21.14
C ASN A 83 -7.24 0.13 20.56
N VAL A 84 -8.16 1.05 20.25
CA VAL A 84 -9.45 0.71 19.64
C VAL A 84 -9.29 0.69 18.12
N PHE A 85 -9.73 -0.39 17.50
CA PHE A 85 -9.90 -0.48 16.04
C PHE A 85 -11.12 0.33 15.62
N LYS A 86 -10.92 1.63 15.37
CA LYS A 86 -11.98 2.57 15.01
C LYS A 86 -12.44 2.38 13.57
N THR A 87 -13.66 2.81 13.27
CA THR A 87 -14.14 3.02 11.90
C THR A 87 -13.25 4.04 11.19
N ASP A 88 -12.95 3.77 9.92
CA ASP A 88 -12.08 4.59 9.07
C ASP A 88 -12.61 4.49 7.63
N PHE A 89 -13.19 5.56 7.11
CA PHE A 89 -13.73 5.63 5.75
C PHE A 89 -12.65 5.54 4.67
N GLY A 90 -11.42 5.97 4.98
CA GLY A 90 -10.27 5.76 4.12
C GLY A 90 -9.97 4.27 3.98
N ARG A 91 -9.94 3.54 5.10
CA ARG A 91 -9.78 2.08 5.09
C ARG A 91 -10.89 1.37 4.33
N GLN A 92 -12.14 1.79 4.50
CA GLN A 92 -13.27 1.21 3.77
C GLN A 92 -13.12 1.38 2.25
N GLU A 93 -12.66 2.55 1.79
CA GLU A 93 -12.37 2.74 0.36
C GLU A 93 -11.21 1.86 -0.11
N LEU A 94 -10.14 1.74 0.68
CA LEU A 94 -9.05 0.81 0.35
C LEU A 94 -9.54 -0.63 0.26
N PHE A 95 -10.37 -1.07 1.20
CA PHE A 95 -10.97 -2.41 1.14
C PHE A 95 -11.84 -2.60 -0.09
N SER A 96 -12.64 -1.60 -0.47
CA SER A 96 -13.42 -1.69 -1.71
C SER A 96 -12.51 -1.82 -2.93
N VAL A 97 -11.41 -1.05 -3.02
CA VAL A 97 -10.42 -1.23 -4.09
C VAL A 97 -9.82 -2.63 -4.04
N MET A 98 -9.50 -3.17 -2.87
CA MET A 98 -8.97 -4.53 -2.75
C MET A 98 -9.97 -5.58 -3.24
N MET A 99 -11.25 -5.46 -2.87
CA MET A 99 -12.29 -6.39 -3.31
C MET A 99 -12.54 -6.31 -4.82
N ASP A 100 -12.64 -5.10 -5.37
CA ASP A 100 -12.98 -4.89 -6.78
C ASP A 100 -11.89 -5.40 -7.75
N TYR A 101 -10.64 -5.45 -7.29
CA TYR A 101 -9.48 -5.89 -8.08
C TYR A 101 -8.81 -7.16 -7.53
N ASN A 102 -9.49 -7.88 -6.63
CA ASN A 102 -9.01 -9.12 -6.00
C ASN A 102 -7.60 -9.00 -5.37
N LEU A 103 -7.30 -7.84 -4.78
CA LEU A 103 -6.05 -7.61 -4.07
C LEU A 103 -6.11 -8.18 -2.66
N VAL A 104 -4.97 -8.60 -2.17
CA VAL A 104 -4.80 -9.20 -0.85
C VAL A 104 -3.69 -8.51 -0.08
N ASP A 105 -3.82 -8.48 1.25
CA ASP A 105 -2.70 -8.14 2.12
C ASP A 105 -1.75 -9.35 2.21
N VAL A 106 -0.67 -9.28 1.44
CA VAL A 106 0.36 -10.34 1.36
C VAL A 106 0.97 -10.63 2.73
N TRP A 107 1.22 -9.60 3.54
CA TRP A 107 1.79 -9.80 4.87
C TRP A 107 0.83 -10.66 5.71
N ARG A 108 -0.46 -10.28 5.71
CA ARG A 108 -1.48 -10.93 6.55
C ARG A 108 -1.77 -12.36 6.11
N LEU A 109 -1.73 -12.64 4.81
CA LEU A 109 -1.82 -13.99 4.27
C LEU A 109 -0.67 -14.88 4.76
N LEU A 110 0.57 -14.38 4.74
CA LEU A 110 1.76 -15.15 5.13
C LEU A 110 1.93 -15.26 6.66
N ASN A 111 1.29 -14.37 7.42
CA ASN A 111 1.45 -14.26 8.86
C ASN A 111 0.09 -14.13 9.58
N PRO A 112 -0.80 -15.13 9.45
CA PRO A 112 -2.11 -15.09 10.07
C PRO A 112 -1.98 -14.95 11.60
N GLY A 113 -2.80 -14.08 12.20
CA GLY A 113 -2.86 -13.88 13.66
C GLY A 113 -1.67 -13.17 14.33
N LYS A 114 -0.53 -13.01 13.65
CA LYS A 114 0.63 -12.31 14.21
C LYS A 114 0.34 -10.81 14.38
N ARG A 115 0.75 -10.25 15.53
CA ARG A 115 0.65 -8.80 15.83
C ARG A 115 2.02 -8.16 15.71
N VAL A 116 2.29 -7.56 14.55
CA VAL A 116 3.54 -6.86 14.25
C VAL A 116 3.19 -5.48 13.71
N PHE A 117 3.86 -4.45 14.23
CA PHE A 117 3.56 -3.05 13.92
C PHE A 117 4.70 -2.43 13.12
N SER A 118 4.37 -1.67 12.07
CA SER A 118 5.34 -0.94 11.25
C SER A 118 5.70 0.44 11.84
N ARG A 119 4.90 0.98 12.76
CA ARG A 119 5.06 2.32 13.35
C ARG A 119 5.00 2.30 14.88
N ARG A 120 5.83 3.13 15.51
CA ARG A 120 5.79 3.45 16.94
C ARG A 120 5.62 4.96 17.11
N GLN A 121 4.91 5.40 18.13
CA GLN A 121 4.71 6.83 18.40
C GLN A 121 4.96 7.13 19.88
N MET A 122 5.72 8.18 20.18
CA MET A 122 5.77 8.74 21.53
C MET A 122 4.59 9.68 21.77
N VAL A 123 3.88 9.48 22.88
CA VAL A 123 2.80 10.36 23.33
C VAL A 123 3.08 10.72 24.78
N MET A 124 3.32 12.01 25.06
CA MET A 124 3.63 12.53 26.40
C MET A 124 4.80 11.79 27.08
N GLY A 125 5.87 11.50 26.33
CA GLY A 125 7.05 10.78 26.85
C GLY A 125 6.89 9.26 26.98
N VAL A 126 5.71 8.70 26.65
CA VAL A 126 5.45 7.25 26.70
C VAL A 126 5.38 6.68 25.28
N LEU A 127 6.12 5.57 25.05
CA LEU A 127 6.09 4.85 23.78
C LEU A 127 4.75 4.10 23.63
N LYS A 128 4.01 4.42 22.57
CA LYS A 128 2.78 3.74 22.17
C LYS A 128 2.99 3.00 20.85
N TRP A 129 2.53 1.76 20.85
CA TRP A 129 2.43 0.90 19.68
C TRP A 129 1.13 1.25 18.97
N ARG A 130 1.19 1.58 17.68
CA ARG A 130 0.00 1.87 16.90
C ARG A 130 -0.37 0.65 16.07
#